data_AF-A0A0K2V2G1-F1
#
_entry.id   AF-A0A0K2V2G1-F1
#
_cell.length_a   1.000
_cell.length_b   1.000
_cell.length_c   1.000
_cell.angle_alpha   90.00
_cell.angle_beta   90.00
_cell.angle_gamma   90.00
#
_symmetry.space_group_name_H-M   'P 1'
#
loop_
_entity.id
_entity.type
_entity.pdbx_description
1 polymer ?
#
loop_
_entity_poly.entity_id
_entity_poly.type
_entity_poly.pdbx_seq_one_letter_code
_entity_poly.pdbx_strand_id
1 'polypeptide(L)'
;KLSSREFESETTRGVFVMPVRSSRSIKNHHDYKDAVIVGNGPSGITLSYMLSGNIPYYKGKSADEYLHLRLQEESDNPLVLQNLEFLSEGLQGRSNNPVSLLFDALAHPDADLGIHKDSLMDWKYDPNFSFSHVVLGRGCPGGTWASMEGEFLTLSLGSWME
;
A
#
# COMPACT_ATOMS: atom_id res chain seq x y z
N LYS A 1 7.64 8.34 13.98
CA LYS A 1 6.71 8.80 15.05
C LYS A 1 5.50 9.45 14.40
N LEU A 2 4.53 8.65 13.97
CA LEU A 2 3.21 9.14 13.54
C LEU A 2 2.44 9.50 14.82
N SER A 3 2.05 10.76 14.94
CA SER A 3 1.33 11.29 16.11
C SER A 3 -0.05 10.66 16.21
N SER A 4 -0.34 10.01 17.32
CA SER A 4 -1.61 9.34 17.67
C SER A 4 -2.81 10.29 17.89
N ARG A 5 -2.85 11.43 17.20
CA ARG A 5 -3.91 12.44 17.34
C ARG A 5 -4.42 12.76 15.94
N GLU A 6 -5.66 12.34 15.64
CA GLU A 6 -6.60 12.83 14.60
C GLU A 6 -7.44 11.71 13.93
N PHE A 7 -8.03 10.79 14.71
CA PHE A 7 -9.12 9.93 14.23
C PHE A 7 -10.33 10.06 15.16
N GLU A 8 -11.13 11.11 14.98
CA GLU A 8 -12.49 11.12 15.54
C GLU A 8 -13.34 10.17 14.68
N SER A 9 -13.79 9.08 15.32
CA SER A 9 -14.49 7.96 14.67
C SER A 9 -15.92 7.87 15.19
N GLU A 10 -16.86 7.59 14.30
CA GLU A 10 -18.24 7.31 14.66
C GLU A 10 -18.49 5.81 14.50
N THR A 11 -18.74 5.11 15.61
CA THR A 11 -18.98 3.66 15.60
C THR A 11 -20.48 3.41 15.53
N THR A 12 -21.02 3.12 14.35
CA THR A 12 -22.42 2.71 14.20
C THR A 12 -22.48 1.18 14.11
N ARG A 13 -23.13 0.52 15.10
CA ARG A 13 -23.40 -0.94 15.10
C ARG A 13 -22.17 -1.84 14.94
N GLY A 14 -21.03 -1.48 15.52
CA GLY A 14 -19.80 -2.29 15.49
C GLY A 14 -19.05 -2.28 14.15
N VAL A 15 -19.45 -1.41 13.22
CA VAL A 15 -18.69 -1.09 12.01
C VAL A 15 -17.88 0.17 12.30
N PHE A 16 -16.57 0.06 12.10
CA PHE A 16 -15.63 1.16 12.15
C PHE A 16 -15.61 1.85 10.79
N VAL A 17 -15.85 3.16 10.79
CA VAL A 17 -15.79 4.02 9.61
C VAL A 17 -14.53 4.86 9.71
N MET A 18 -13.60 4.70 8.76
CA MET A 18 -12.44 5.59 8.65
C MET A 18 -12.77 6.76 7.74
N PRO A 19 -12.92 7.98 8.28
CA PRO A 19 -12.93 9.17 7.45
C PRO A 19 -11.51 9.40 6.92
N VAL A 20 -11.38 9.43 5.60
CA VAL A 20 -10.14 9.83 4.93
C VAL A 20 -10.25 11.32 4.64
N ARG A 21 -9.16 12.08 4.86
CA ARG A 21 -9.13 13.55 4.80
C ARG A 21 -9.96 14.09 3.64
N SER A 22 -11.16 14.59 3.95
CA SER A 22 -11.96 15.39 3.03
C SER A 22 -11.63 16.84 3.32
N SER A 23 -10.99 17.52 2.37
CA SER A 23 -10.87 18.96 2.36
C SER A 23 -12.22 19.58 1.98
N ARG A 24 -13.23 19.50 2.88
CA ARG A 24 -14.42 20.37 2.88
C ARG A 24 -15.29 20.17 4.12
N SER A 25 -15.54 21.30 4.79
CA SER A 25 -16.40 21.49 5.95
C SER A 25 -17.81 20.93 5.72
N ILE A 26 -18.28 20.08 6.63
CA ILE A 26 -19.62 19.47 6.58
C ILE A 26 -20.66 20.50 7.04
N LYS A 27 -21.40 21.05 6.08
CA LYS A 27 -22.76 21.58 6.31
C LYS A 27 -23.71 20.96 5.28
N ASN A 28 -24.53 20.03 5.78
CA ASN A 28 -25.77 19.46 5.22
C ASN A 28 -25.73 18.17 4.34
N HIS A 29 -26.55 17.21 4.81
CA HIS A 29 -27.27 16.08 4.20
C HIS A 29 -26.72 15.42 2.92
N HIS A 30 -26.16 14.21 3.10
CA HIS A 30 -25.60 13.26 2.10
C HIS A 30 -24.18 13.59 1.63
N ASP A 31 -23.19 13.08 2.38
CA ASP A 31 -21.78 13.05 1.98
C ASP A 31 -21.56 11.90 0.98
N TYR A 32 -21.54 12.23 -0.31
CA TYR A 32 -21.29 11.27 -1.39
C TYR A 32 -19.80 10.91 -1.45
N LYS A 33 -19.51 9.61 -1.54
CA LYS A 33 -18.17 9.06 -1.77
C LYS A 33 -18.13 8.37 -3.12
N ASP A 34 -17.01 8.50 -3.83
CA ASP A 34 -16.76 7.86 -5.12
C ASP A 34 -16.53 6.35 -4.95
N ALA A 35 -15.91 5.94 -3.83
CA ALA A 35 -15.63 4.55 -3.54
C ALA A 35 -15.88 4.19 -2.06
N VAL A 36 -16.27 2.94 -1.84
CA VAL A 36 -16.40 2.34 -0.50
C VAL A 36 -15.50 1.11 -0.44
N ILE A 37 -14.55 1.12 0.50
CA ILE A 37 -13.67 -0.03 0.76
C ILE A 37 -14.28 -0.86 1.88
N VAL A 38 -14.51 -2.15 1.63
CA VAL A 38 -15.02 -3.09 2.64
C VAL A 38 -13.88 -3.98 3.13
N GLY A 39 -13.50 -3.77 4.38
CA GLY A 39 -12.36 -4.37 5.06
C GLY A 39 -11.32 -3.31 5.44
N ASN A 40 -11.06 -3.14 6.74
CA ASN A 40 -10.02 -2.24 7.28
C ASN A 40 -8.73 -2.98 7.65
N GLY A 41 -8.47 -4.14 7.04
CA GLY A 41 -7.22 -4.87 7.17
C GLY A 41 -6.10 -4.28 6.32
N PRO A 42 -4.94 -4.96 6.22
CA PRO A 42 -3.76 -4.49 5.50
C PRO A 42 -4.02 -4.05 4.06
N SER A 43 -4.72 -4.88 3.29
CA SER A 43 -5.07 -4.56 1.91
C SER A 43 -5.98 -3.33 1.80
N GLY A 44 -6.95 -3.20 2.71
CA GLY A 44 -7.90 -2.08 2.72
C GLY A 44 -7.24 -0.76 3.07
N ILE A 45 -6.33 -0.74 4.05
CA ILE A 45 -5.58 0.46 4.40
C ILE A 45 -4.57 0.85 3.31
N THR A 46 -3.93 -0.13 2.65
CA THR A 46 -3.03 0.13 1.52
C THR A 46 -3.79 0.70 0.32
N LEU A 47 -4.96 0.15 0.00
CA LEU A 47 -5.81 0.70 -1.05
C LEU A 47 -6.30 2.11 -0.70
N SER A 48 -6.69 2.35 0.55
CA SER A 48 -7.08 3.68 1.03
C SER A 48 -5.95 4.69 0.91
N TYR A 49 -4.71 4.28 1.20
CA TYR A 49 -3.53 5.12 1.03
C TYR A 49 -3.32 5.50 -0.45
N MET A 50 -3.48 4.56 -1.37
CA MET A 50 -3.44 4.82 -2.82
C MET A 50 -4.56 5.76 -3.28
N LEU A 51 -5.81 5.47 -2.92
CA LEU A 51 -6.96 6.31 -3.28
C LEU A 51 -6.91 7.70 -2.63
N SER A 52 -6.10 7.89 -1.60
CA SER A 52 -5.86 9.23 -1.04
C SER A 52 -4.96 10.09 -1.95
N GLY A 53 -4.37 9.51 -2.99
CA GLY A 53 -3.46 10.15 -3.94
C GLY A 53 -1.99 9.77 -3.75
N ASN A 54 -1.66 8.78 -2.91
CA ASN A 54 -0.27 8.34 -2.75
C ASN A 54 0.02 7.18 -3.71
N ILE A 55 0.76 7.46 -4.76
CA ILE A 55 0.94 6.53 -5.87
C ILE A 55 2.39 6.05 -5.94
N PRO A 56 2.63 4.74 -6.16
CA PRO A 56 3.99 4.21 -6.26
C PRO A 56 4.57 4.45 -7.66
N TYR A 57 5.81 4.91 -7.70
CA TYR A 57 6.62 5.10 -8.90
C TYR A 57 7.89 4.28 -8.82
N TYR A 58 8.42 3.89 -9.97
CA TYR A 58 9.73 3.26 -10.04
C TYR A 58 10.85 4.27 -9.74
N LYS A 59 11.87 3.82 -9.02
CA LYS A 59 13.05 4.60 -8.66
C LYS A 59 14.30 3.73 -8.73
N GLY A 60 15.41 4.36 -9.11
CA GLY A 60 16.73 3.76 -9.00
C GLY A 60 17.02 2.76 -10.10
N LYS A 61 17.70 1.67 -9.75
CA LYS A 61 18.17 0.67 -10.70
C LYS A 61 18.03 -0.73 -10.11
N SER A 62 17.28 -1.59 -10.80
CA SER A 62 17.17 -3.00 -10.43
C SER A 62 18.47 -3.74 -10.75
N ALA A 63 18.80 -4.73 -9.92
CA ALA A 63 19.91 -5.65 -10.20
C ALA A 63 19.57 -6.60 -11.37
N ASP A 64 18.28 -6.89 -11.56
CA ASP A 64 17.79 -7.58 -12.75
C ASP A 64 17.72 -6.57 -13.90
N GLU A 65 18.62 -6.74 -14.87
CA GLU A 65 18.73 -5.88 -16.05
C GLU A 65 17.49 -5.94 -16.95
N TYR A 66 16.86 -7.11 -17.10
CA TYR A 66 15.67 -7.25 -17.93
C TYR A 66 14.44 -6.60 -17.28
N LEU A 67 14.30 -6.75 -15.96
CA LEU A 67 13.28 -6.03 -15.21
C LEU A 67 13.53 -4.52 -15.27
N HIS A 68 14.79 -4.08 -15.08
CA HIS A 68 15.16 -2.68 -15.13
C HIS A 68 14.79 -2.03 -16.47
N LEU A 69 15.12 -2.68 -17.59
CA LEU A 69 14.84 -2.17 -18.92
C LEU A 69 13.33 -1.99 -19.15
N ARG A 70 12.51 -2.95 -18.73
CA ARG A 70 11.05 -2.87 -18.83
C ARG A 70 10.48 -1.71 -18.01
N LEU A 71 10.98 -1.52 -16.78
CA LEU A 71 10.54 -0.45 -15.89
C LEU A 71 11.04 0.93 -16.32
N GLN A 72 12.16 1.00 -17.05
CA GLN A 72 12.74 2.25 -17.51
C GLN A 72 11.95 2.86 -18.68
N GLU A 73 11.27 2.05 -19.47
CA GLU A 73 10.49 2.50 -20.63
C GLU A 73 9.38 3.49 -20.24
N GLU A 74 8.74 3.27 -19.08
CA GLU A 74 7.66 4.12 -18.57
C GLU A 74 7.93 4.62 -17.14
N SER A 75 9.18 4.94 -16.79
CA SER A 75 9.55 5.32 -15.42
C SER A 75 8.82 6.56 -14.87
N ASP A 76 8.34 7.43 -15.76
CA ASP A 76 7.57 8.63 -15.41
C ASP A 76 6.10 8.33 -15.07
N ASN A 77 5.60 7.13 -15.41
CA ASN A 77 4.24 6.71 -15.14
C ASN A 77 4.13 5.98 -13.79
N PRO A 78 3.01 6.13 -13.07
CA PRO A 78 2.68 5.29 -11.93
C PRO A 78 2.82 3.79 -12.22
N LEU A 79 3.48 3.05 -11.32
CA LEU A 79 3.63 1.59 -11.46
C LEU A 79 2.28 0.89 -11.64
N VAL A 80 1.27 1.30 -10.89
CA VAL A 80 -0.08 0.72 -10.92
C VAL A 80 -0.86 0.98 -12.22
N LEU A 81 -0.40 1.91 -13.06
CA LEU A 81 -1.03 2.24 -14.34
C LEU A 81 -0.28 1.65 -15.54
N GLN A 82 0.91 1.11 -15.32
CA GLN A 82 1.68 0.41 -16.34
C GLN A 82 1.13 -1.02 -16.54
N ASN A 83 1.64 -1.72 -17.56
CA ASN A 83 1.30 -3.12 -17.79
C ASN A 83 1.98 -4.04 -16.76
N LEU A 84 1.31 -4.24 -15.62
CA LEU A 84 1.82 -5.08 -14.53
C LEU A 84 2.09 -6.53 -14.93
N GLU A 85 1.31 -7.09 -15.86
CA GLU A 85 1.53 -8.45 -16.38
C GLU A 85 2.88 -8.52 -17.08
N PHE A 86 3.12 -7.62 -18.04
CA PHE A 86 4.39 -7.51 -18.77
C PHE A 86 5.59 -7.25 -17.84
N LEU A 87 5.44 -6.33 -16.87
CA LEU A 87 6.49 -6.02 -15.91
C LEU A 87 6.83 -7.22 -15.01
N SER A 88 5.85 -8.07 -14.74
CA SER A 88 6.01 -9.23 -13.86
C SER A 88 6.54 -10.49 -14.56
N GLU A 89 6.67 -10.49 -15.89
CA GLU A 89 7.13 -11.67 -16.62
C GLU A 89 8.52 -12.12 -16.16
N GLY A 90 8.68 -13.43 -16.01
CA GLY A 90 9.96 -14.07 -15.65
C GLY A 90 10.36 -13.93 -14.17
N LEU A 91 9.59 -13.22 -13.34
CA LEU A 91 9.87 -13.13 -11.91
C LEU A 91 9.56 -14.45 -11.21
N GLN A 92 10.44 -14.83 -10.28
CA GLN A 92 10.31 -16.05 -9.48
C GLN A 92 10.36 -15.68 -8.00
N GLY A 93 9.64 -16.45 -7.16
CA GLY A 93 9.67 -16.25 -5.72
C GLY A 93 8.60 -17.07 -4.99
N ARG A 94 8.24 -16.61 -3.79
CA ARG A 94 7.38 -17.35 -2.84
C ARG A 94 5.87 -17.25 -3.12
N SER A 95 5.46 -16.36 -4.03
CA SER A 95 4.06 -16.13 -4.38
C SER A 95 3.75 -16.66 -5.78
N ASN A 96 2.54 -17.18 -5.97
CA ASN A 96 2.01 -17.50 -7.29
C ASN A 96 1.37 -16.29 -7.98
N ASN A 97 1.24 -15.16 -7.29
CA ASN A 97 0.75 -13.91 -7.87
C ASN A 97 1.93 -13.12 -8.47
N PRO A 98 2.01 -12.96 -9.80
CA PRO A 98 3.16 -12.33 -10.44
C PRO A 98 3.26 -10.84 -10.11
N VAL A 99 2.14 -10.16 -9.86
CA VAL A 99 2.14 -8.77 -9.40
C VAL A 99 2.72 -8.67 -7.99
N SER A 100 2.39 -9.61 -7.10
CA SER A 100 2.99 -9.64 -5.77
C SER A 100 4.52 -9.82 -5.85
N LEU A 101 5.00 -10.72 -6.72
CA LEU A 101 6.44 -10.91 -6.94
C LEU A 101 7.12 -9.62 -7.43
N LEU A 102 6.47 -8.89 -8.34
CA LEU A 102 6.96 -7.59 -8.81
C LEU A 102 7.08 -6.59 -7.66
N PHE A 103 6.02 -6.40 -6.87
CA PHE A 103 6.05 -5.47 -5.75
C PHE A 103 7.04 -5.89 -4.66
N ASP A 104 7.23 -7.19 -4.42
CA ASP A 104 8.23 -7.69 -3.47
C ASP A 104 9.65 -7.40 -3.97
N ALA A 105 9.94 -7.69 -5.24
CA ALA A 105 11.24 -7.43 -5.87
C ALA A 105 11.61 -5.93 -5.88
N LEU A 106 10.61 -5.05 -5.94
CA LEU A 106 10.82 -3.60 -5.89
C LEU A 106 10.85 -3.05 -4.45
N ALA A 107 10.02 -3.59 -3.55
CA ALA A 107 9.95 -3.12 -2.17
C ALA A 107 11.22 -3.51 -1.41
N HIS A 108 11.63 -4.77 -1.53
CA HIS A 108 12.77 -5.34 -0.82
C HIS A 108 13.61 -6.18 -1.80
N PRO A 109 14.45 -5.53 -2.63
CA PRO A 109 15.25 -6.24 -3.63
C PRO A 109 16.21 -7.24 -2.99
N ASP A 110 16.26 -8.45 -3.54
CA ASP A 110 17.09 -9.56 -3.04
C ASP A 110 16.83 -9.94 -1.57
N ALA A 111 15.60 -9.67 -1.11
CA ALA A 111 15.15 -10.11 0.20
C ALA A 111 15.38 -11.62 0.35
N ASP A 112 14.90 -12.50 -0.51
CA ASP A 112 15.14 -13.95 -0.31
C ASP A 112 16.66 -14.34 -0.21
N LEU A 113 17.55 -13.45 -0.65
CA LEU A 113 19.01 -13.35 -0.47
C LEU A 113 19.56 -13.27 0.97
N GLY A 114 18.80 -12.74 1.93
CA GLY A 114 19.41 -12.17 3.14
C GLY A 114 20.00 -10.77 2.94
N ILE A 115 19.81 -10.17 1.77
CA ILE A 115 20.43 -8.89 1.43
C ILE A 115 19.44 -7.76 1.70
N HIS A 116 19.90 -6.74 2.43
CA HIS A 116 19.15 -5.51 2.64
C HIS A 116 19.57 -4.46 1.62
N LYS A 117 18.65 -4.11 0.72
CA LYS A 117 18.80 -3.05 -0.29
C LYS A 117 17.70 -2.02 -0.13
N ASP A 118 17.99 -0.79 -0.56
CA ASP A 118 16.99 0.27 -0.60
C ASP A 118 15.84 -0.10 -1.54
N SER A 119 14.63 0.31 -1.17
CA SER A 119 13.45 0.14 -2.02
C SER A 119 13.63 0.85 -3.36
N LEU A 120 13.24 0.16 -4.43
CA LEU A 120 13.17 0.67 -5.80
C LEU A 120 11.81 1.32 -6.10
N MET A 121 10.97 1.50 -5.08
CA MET A 121 9.71 2.24 -5.18
C MET A 121 9.80 3.56 -4.43
N ASP A 122 9.16 4.58 -4.99
CA ASP A 122 8.96 5.87 -4.35
C ASP A 122 7.47 6.21 -4.34
N TRP A 123 6.96 6.57 -3.16
CA TRP A 123 5.54 6.92 -2.99
C TRP A 123 5.39 8.44 -3.10
N LYS A 124 4.71 8.89 -4.15
CA LYS A 124 4.52 10.30 -4.44
C LYS A 124 3.05 10.66 -4.26
N TYR A 125 2.80 11.78 -3.59
CA TYR A 125 1.46 12.33 -3.49
C TYR A 125 1.11 13.11 -4.76
N ASP A 126 0.02 12.71 -5.41
CA ASP A 126 -0.56 13.40 -6.54
C ASP A 126 -2.09 13.55 -6.35
N PRO A 127 -2.60 14.79 -6.21
CA PRO A 127 -4.02 15.03 -6.00
C PRO A 127 -4.89 14.62 -7.19
N ASN A 128 -4.34 14.48 -8.40
CA ASN A 128 -5.08 14.03 -9.58
C ASN A 128 -5.50 12.56 -9.47
N PHE A 129 -4.80 11.78 -8.65
CA PHE A 129 -5.14 10.38 -8.35
C PHE A 129 -5.87 10.23 -7.02
N SER A 130 -6.34 11.33 -6.41
CA SER A 130 -7.10 11.31 -5.18
C SER A 130 -8.59 11.11 -5.45
N PHE A 131 -9.20 10.14 -4.76
CA PHE A 131 -10.62 9.79 -4.86
C PHE A 131 -11.29 9.95 -3.50
N SER A 132 -12.51 10.48 -3.47
CA SER A 132 -13.30 10.57 -2.24
C SER A 132 -13.75 9.17 -1.85
N HIS A 133 -13.24 8.65 -0.75
CA HIS A 133 -13.56 7.29 -0.33
C HIS A 133 -13.72 7.15 1.18
N VAL A 134 -14.34 6.04 1.58
CA VAL A 134 -14.51 5.64 2.97
C VAL A 134 -14.13 4.18 3.15
N VAL A 135 -13.47 3.86 4.26
CA VAL A 135 -13.15 2.47 4.62
C VAL A 135 -14.09 2.02 5.72
N LEU A 136 -14.73 0.89 5.49
CA LEU A 136 -15.61 0.23 6.44
C LEU A 136 -14.95 -1.07 6.88
N GLY A 137 -14.89 -1.32 8.18
CA GLY A 137 -14.36 -2.57 8.69
C GLY A 137 -14.82 -2.87 10.11
N ARG A 138 -14.46 -4.04 10.64
CA ARG A 138 -14.74 -4.39 12.03
C ARG A 138 -13.44 -4.27 12.84
N GLY A 139 -13.53 -3.75 14.05
CA GLY A 139 -12.37 -3.57 14.93
C GLY A 139 -11.41 -2.47 14.47
N CYS A 140 -10.19 -2.47 14.99
CA CYS A 140 -9.19 -1.44 14.73
C CYS A 140 -8.66 -1.50 13.27
N PRO A 141 -8.36 -0.34 12.65
CA PRO A 141 -7.64 -0.29 11.37
C PRO A 141 -6.33 -1.07 11.40
N GLY A 142 -6.00 -1.74 10.30
CA GLY A 142 -4.86 -2.67 10.23
C GLY A 142 -5.23 -4.11 10.53
N GLY A 143 -6.43 -4.38 11.07
CA GLY A 143 -6.90 -5.74 11.36
C GLY A 143 -5.91 -6.48 12.26
N THR A 144 -5.43 -7.65 11.80
CA THR A 144 -4.44 -8.45 12.54
C THR A 144 -3.15 -7.69 12.84
N TRP A 145 -2.72 -6.77 11.97
CA TRP A 145 -1.52 -5.95 12.21
C TRP A 145 -1.68 -5.02 13.42
N ALA A 146 -2.88 -4.52 13.66
CA ALA A 146 -3.14 -3.71 14.85
C ALA A 146 -3.18 -4.52 16.15
N SER A 147 -3.40 -5.84 16.06
CA SER A 147 -3.33 -6.73 17.22
C SER A 147 -1.94 -7.30 17.48
N MET A 148 -0.96 -7.06 16.60
CA MET A 148 0.42 -7.58 16.70
C MET A 148 1.32 -6.70 17.60
N GLU A 149 0.79 -6.09 18.65
CA GLU A 149 1.57 -5.19 19.52
C GLU A 149 2.67 -5.94 20.30
N GLY A 150 3.91 -5.49 20.11
CA GLY A 150 4.97 -5.41 21.13
C GLY A 150 5.80 -6.66 21.49
N GLU A 151 5.23 -7.86 21.50
CA GLU A 151 5.93 -9.06 22.02
C GLU A 151 6.14 -10.20 21.03
N PHE A 152 5.83 -10.01 19.75
CA PHE A 152 6.14 -11.02 18.73
C PHE A 152 7.57 -10.85 18.24
N LEU A 153 8.53 -11.40 19.00
CA LEU A 153 9.86 -11.66 18.48
C LEU A 153 9.77 -12.86 17.54
N THR A 154 9.68 -12.61 16.24
CA THR A 154 9.77 -13.67 15.24
C THR A 154 11.19 -14.23 15.28
N LEU A 155 11.36 -15.45 15.80
CA LEU A 155 12.63 -16.19 15.73
C LEU A 155 12.83 -16.69 14.29
N SER A 156 13.09 -15.79 13.35
CA SER A 156 13.51 -16.14 11.99
C SER A 156 14.98 -15.82 11.82
N LEU A 157 15.70 -16.72 11.14
CA LEU A 157 17.11 -16.53 10.78
C LEU A 157 17.35 -15.34 9.82
N GLY A 158 16.29 -14.82 9.20
CA GLY A 158 16.34 -13.62 8.35
C GLY A 158 15.46 -12.49 8.90
N SER A 159 15.94 -11.25 8.76
CA SER A 159 15.17 -10.02 8.99
C SER A 159 14.28 -9.78 7.76
N TRP A 160 13.09 -10.40 7.76
CA TRP A 160 12.10 -10.30 6.67
C TRP A 160 10.78 -9.63 7.07
N MET A 161 10.62 -9.34 8.36
CA MET A 161 9.37 -8.90 8.96
C MET A 161 9.65 -7.65 9.81
N GLU A 162 10.23 -6.63 9.17
CA GLU A 162 10.37 -5.27 9.72
C GLU A 162 9.25 -4.36 9.19
#